data_AF-A0A5C9BXW5-F1
#
_entry.id   AF-A0A5C9BXW5-F1
#
_cell.length_a   1.000
_cell.length_b   1.000
_cell.length_c   1.000
_cell.angle_alpha   90.00
_cell.angle_beta   90.00
_cell.angle_gamma   90.00
#
_symmetry.space_group_name_H-M   'P 1'
#
loop_
_entity.id
_entity.type
_entity.pdbx_description
1 polymer ?
#
loop_
_entity_poly.entity_id
_entity_poly.type
_entity_poly.pdbx_seq_one_letter_code
_entity_poly.pdbx_strand_id
1 'polypeptide(L)'
;MIGVAGCTAASCHGGKSLIGGEATAWLTRDAAHRRAYDVLFDETSVRMAKQLGLKAAHTEARCLACHSTDSAAPHALNGERFSLEFGVGCESCHGTAGDWIARHTERSWRSRSPDSKSALGFRDLRSLTVRAETCAACHVGSPRATVDHDLIAAGHPRLAFEMSAYHDLLPKHWDSAAELRHDPAQPVRLWAIGHGASAKAMSNISAARAESAINSGAKHVTPDLAEFDCQACHHDLAEPTRGRPTLRSPLGSPRWGSWSVAPAQFAACQSQTIFGSDGTGADASLKTLLDLIQNSRLGTAPADMLLTNARQSSRELAAWSRSIEDTPSDSNQSHQLLQRLLAAESDGEWLPTWDGQAQRYLAVIAAARTTRQITGREAFSPAGIAELLPKLRKQLSYSQGYNTPHDFSASDVDRLLLELRNHTSH
;
A
#
# COMPACT_ATOMS: atom_id res chain seq x y z
N MET A 1 2.81 24.49 -6.21
CA MET A 1 1.82 23.65 -6.93
C MET A 1 1.22 24.47 -8.06
N ILE A 2 0.62 23.82 -9.06
CA ILE A 2 -0.04 24.52 -10.19
C ILE A 2 -1.53 24.20 -10.31
N GLY A 3 -2.01 23.21 -9.53
CA GLY A 3 -3.38 22.73 -9.58
C GLY A 3 -3.64 21.79 -10.75
N VAL A 4 -4.70 20.99 -10.66
CA VAL A 4 -5.05 19.99 -11.68
C VAL A 4 -5.25 20.63 -13.06
N ALA A 5 -5.84 21.83 -13.10
CA ALA A 5 -6.05 22.59 -14.34
C ALA A 5 -4.75 22.91 -15.10
N GLY A 6 -3.59 22.94 -14.42
CA GLY A 6 -2.29 23.15 -15.05
C GLY A 6 -1.86 21.98 -15.95
N CYS A 7 -2.45 20.80 -15.77
CA CYS A 7 -2.13 19.59 -16.54
C CYS A 7 -3.17 19.27 -17.63
N THR A 8 -4.42 19.71 -17.46
CA THR A 8 -5.58 19.19 -18.21
C THR A 8 -5.87 19.88 -19.54
N ALA A 9 -5.06 20.85 -19.98
CA ALA A 9 -5.26 21.46 -21.29
C ALA A 9 -5.16 20.39 -22.41
N ALA A 10 -5.95 20.54 -23.48
CA ALA A 10 -5.94 19.58 -24.60
C ALA A 10 -4.58 19.47 -25.31
N SER A 11 -3.77 20.54 -25.27
CA SER A 11 -2.38 20.55 -25.75
C SER A 11 -1.39 19.89 -24.78
N CYS A 12 -1.83 19.53 -23.59
CA CYS A 12 -1.07 18.89 -22.52
C CYS A 12 -1.57 17.46 -22.31
N HIS A 13 -2.24 17.18 -21.18
CA HIS A 13 -2.75 15.84 -20.84
C HIS A 13 -4.28 15.71 -20.91
N GLY A 14 -4.98 16.70 -21.49
CA GLY A 14 -6.44 16.70 -21.68
C GLY A 14 -6.94 16.14 -23.00
N GLY A 15 -6.08 15.48 -23.78
CA GLY A 15 -6.44 14.84 -25.05
C GLY A 15 -7.34 13.61 -24.88
N LYS A 16 -7.70 12.99 -26.01
CA LYS A 16 -8.55 11.78 -26.06
C LYS A 16 -7.76 10.47 -26.15
N SER A 17 -6.50 10.53 -26.56
CA SER A 17 -5.60 9.37 -26.64
C SER A 17 -5.09 8.97 -25.25
N LEU A 18 -4.57 7.75 -25.11
CA LEU A 18 -3.93 7.33 -23.86
C LEU A 18 -2.72 8.23 -23.53
N ILE A 19 -1.80 8.38 -24.49
CA ILE A 19 -0.68 9.32 -24.41
C ILE A 19 -1.20 10.72 -24.77
N GLY A 20 -0.99 11.71 -23.90
CA GLY A 20 -1.54 13.05 -24.02
C GLY A 20 -3.00 13.21 -23.57
N GLY A 21 -3.66 12.14 -23.11
CA GLY A 21 -5.00 12.17 -22.50
C GLY A 21 -5.03 11.54 -21.10
N GLU A 22 -3.90 11.55 -20.41
CA GLU A 22 -3.73 10.97 -19.09
C GLU A 22 -4.67 11.62 -18.06
N ALA A 23 -4.86 12.94 -18.13
CA ALA A 23 -5.77 13.65 -17.26
C ALA A 23 -7.24 13.33 -17.59
N THR A 24 -7.58 13.12 -18.87
CA THR A 24 -8.91 12.64 -19.27
C THR A 24 -9.18 11.23 -18.73
N ALA A 25 -8.20 10.34 -18.80
CA ALA A 25 -8.32 8.99 -18.29
C ALA A 25 -8.47 8.98 -16.75
N TRP A 26 -7.68 9.77 -16.02
CA TRP A 26 -7.89 9.99 -14.58
C TRP A 26 -9.31 10.51 -14.29
N LEU A 27 -9.72 11.58 -14.98
CA LEU A 27 -11.01 12.25 -14.78
C LEU A 27 -12.20 11.30 -14.95
N THR A 28 -12.12 10.40 -15.95
CA THR A 28 -13.25 9.57 -16.39
C THR A 28 -13.20 8.12 -15.89
N ARG A 29 -12.05 7.64 -15.40
CA ARG A 29 -11.87 6.23 -15.01
C ARG A 29 -11.41 6.06 -13.57
N ASP A 30 -10.61 6.98 -13.03
CA ASP A 30 -10.05 6.90 -11.68
C ASP A 30 -10.95 7.60 -10.66
N ALA A 31 -12.16 7.07 -10.51
CA ALA A 31 -13.16 7.63 -9.60
C ALA A 31 -12.70 7.62 -8.14
N ALA A 32 -11.95 6.59 -7.72
CA ALA A 32 -11.49 6.43 -6.34
C ALA A 32 -10.59 7.59 -5.90
N HIS A 33 -9.60 7.96 -6.71
CA HIS A 33 -8.72 9.08 -6.39
C HIS A 33 -9.41 10.43 -6.63
N ARG A 34 -10.10 10.60 -7.76
CA ARG A 34 -10.72 11.88 -8.09
C ARG A 34 -11.80 12.30 -7.09
N ARG A 35 -12.59 11.35 -6.59
CA ARG A 35 -13.68 11.60 -5.64
C ARG A 35 -13.28 11.42 -4.19
N ALA A 36 -11.98 11.34 -3.90
CA ALA A 36 -11.51 11.17 -2.53
C ALA A 36 -11.99 12.31 -1.62
N TYR A 37 -12.15 13.54 -2.13
CA TYR A 37 -12.73 14.62 -1.33
C TYR A 37 -14.24 14.44 -1.12
N ASP A 38 -14.97 14.02 -2.14
CA ASP A 38 -16.43 13.81 -2.09
C ASP A 38 -16.83 12.84 -0.96
N VAL A 39 -16.06 11.77 -0.74
CA VAL A 39 -16.41 10.78 0.31
C VAL A 39 -16.39 11.36 1.72
N LEU A 40 -15.77 12.53 1.93
CA LEU A 40 -15.80 13.24 3.22
C LEU A 40 -17.17 13.87 3.53
N PHE A 41 -18.11 13.86 2.59
CA PHE A 41 -19.50 14.29 2.75
C PHE A 41 -20.49 13.15 2.91
N ASP A 42 -20.06 11.89 2.68
CA ASP A 42 -20.92 10.72 2.82
C ASP A 42 -21.40 10.55 4.27
N GLU A 43 -22.54 9.86 4.45
CA GLU A 43 -23.14 9.61 5.77
C GLU A 43 -22.14 8.99 6.76
N THR A 44 -21.29 8.06 6.27
CA THR A 44 -20.23 7.44 7.08
C THR A 44 -19.23 8.48 7.59
N SER A 45 -18.75 9.39 6.75
CA SER A 45 -17.79 10.43 7.13
C SER A 45 -18.41 11.46 8.07
N VAL A 46 -19.68 11.82 7.88
CA VAL A 46 -20.42 12.71 8.79
C VAL A 46 -20.59 12.06 10.16
N ARG A 47 -20.95 10.76 10.20
CA ARG A 47 -21.05 9.99 11.44
C ARG A 47 -19.69 9.88 12.15
N MET A 48 -18.62 9.61 11.42
CA MET A 48 -17.27 9.56 11.95
C MET A 48 -16.87 10.89 12.60
N ALA A 49 -17.09 12.02 11.91
CA ALA A 49 -16.79 13.34 12.45
C ALA A 49 -17.53 13.59 13.77
N LYS A 50 -18.81 13.23 13.84
CA LYS A 50 -19.61 13.33 15.08
C LYS A 50 -19.07 12.47 16.21
N GLN A 51 -18.71 11.22 15.94
CA GLN A 51 -18.19 10.28 16.94
C GLN A 51 -16.81 10.72 17.49
N LEU A 52 -15.99 11.32 16.63
CA LEU A 52 -14.66 11.82 16.97
C LEU A 52 -14.66 13.24 17.54
N GLY A 53 -15.83 13.88 17.66
CA GLY A 53 -15.94 15.27 18.13
C GLY A 53 -15.34 16.31 17.18
N LEU A 54 -15.22 15.98 15.90
CA LEU A 54 -14.70 16.86 14.85
C LEU A 54 -15.82 17.75 14.28
N LYS A 55 -15.45 18.91 13.71
CA LYS A 55 -16.45 19.82 13.14
C LYS A 55 -17.08 19.24 11.88
N ALA A 56 -16.23 18.87 10.91
CA ALA A 56 -16.65 18.22 9.66
C ALA A 56 -15.43 17.62 8.95
N ALA A 57 -15.52 16.35 8.53
CA ALA A 57 -14.40 15.61 7.93
C ALA A 57 -13.73 16.35 6.74
N HIS A 58 -14.51 16.99 5.88
CA HIS A 58 -14.01 17.75 4.72
C HIS A 58 -13.23 19.03 5.05
N THR A 59 -13.15 19.40 6.34
CA THR A 59 -12.35 20.54 6.83
C THR A 59 -11.18 20.11 7.71
N GLU A 60 -11.13 18.84 8.12
CA GLU A 60 -10.12 18.36 9.06
C GLU A 60 -8.82 18.01 8.32
N ALA A 61 -7.71 18.61 8.76
CA ALA A 61 -6.40 18.40 8.15
C ALA A 61 -6.00 16.91 8.07
N ARG A 62 -6.37 16.12 9.09
CA ARG A 62 -6.09 14.68 9.14
C ARG A 62 -6.83 13.87 8.06
N CYS A 63 -8.03 14.29 7.67
CA CYS A 63 -8.80 13.65 6.59
C CYS A 63 -8.26 14.12 5.23
N LEU A 64 -8.03 15.43 5.09
CA LEU A 64 -7.53 16.03 3.86
C LEU A 64 -6.13 15.55 3.47
N ALA A 65 -5.32 15.09 4.43
CA ALA A 65 -3.98 14.56 4.20
C ALA A 65 -3.93 13.41 3.16
N CYS A 66 -4.98 12.59 3.07
CA CYS A 66 -5.11 11.53 2.06
C CYS A 66 -6.19 11.81 1.01
N HIS A 67 -7.18 12.64 1.33
CA HIS A 67 -8.37 12.84 0.51
C HIS A 67 -8.31 14.09 -0.39
N SER A 68 -7.24 14.87 -0.34
CA SER A 68 -7.03 16.01 -1.23
C SER A 68 -5.55 16.34 -1.47
N THR A 69 -5.18 16.69 -2.70
CA THR A 69 -3.82 17.11 -3.09
C THR A 69 -3.37 18.39 -2.38
N ASP A 70 -4.27 19.34 -2.18
CA ASP A 70 -3.92 20.70 -1.75
C ASP A 70 -3.90 20.90 -0.23
N SER A 71 -4.03 19.81 0.54
CA SER A 71 -4.17 19.80 2.01
C SER A 71 -2.95 20.30 2.79
N ALA A 72 -1.77 20.33 2.17
CA ALA A 72 -0.55 20.80 2.82
C ALA A 72 -0.45 22.34 2.90
N ALA A 73 -1.26 23.08 2.13
CA ALA A 73 -1.23 24.55 2.13
C ALA A 73 -2.58 25.21 1.74
N PRO A 74 -3.73 24.80 2.34
CA PRO A 74 -5.07 25.26 1.92
C PRO A 74 -5.29 26.77 2.08
N HIS A 75 -4.50 27.45 2.92
CA HIS A 75 -4.59 28.91 3.12
C HIS A 75 -3.66 29.74 2.22
N ALA A 76 -2.69 29.10 1.55
CA ALA A 76 -1.71 29.79 0.70
C ALA A 76 -2.03 29.70 -0.80
N LEU A 77 -2.95 28.82 -1.19
CA LEU A 77 -3.32 28.56 -2.57
C LEU A 77 -4.82 28.85 -2.75
N ASN A 78 -5.12 29.93 -3.46
CA ASN A 78 -6.49 30.39 -3.72
C ASN A 78 -6.81 30.31 -5.22
N GLY A 79 -8.05 29.95 -5.55
CA GLY A 79 -8.60 29.95 -6.92
C GLY A 79 -9.04 28.58 -7.43
N GLU A 80 -9.89 28.54 -8.45
CA GLU A 80 -10.56 27.33 -8.98
C GLU A 80 -9.60 26.19 -9.36
N ARG A 81 -8.33 26.51 -9.66
CA ARG A 81 -7.31 25.51 -10.02
C ARG A 81 -6.83 24.67 -8.83
N PHE A 82 -6.98 25.17 -7.61
CA PHE A 82 -6.54 24.56 -6.34
C PHE A 82 -7.73 24.05 -5.52
N SER A 83 -8.80 23.64 -6.21
CA SER A 83 -10.02 23.16 -5.57
C SER A 83 -9.79 21.80 -4.92
N LEU A 84 -10.11 21.70 -3.62
CA LEU A 84 -10.07 20.44 -2.87
C LEU A 84 -10.96 19.36 -3.52
N GLU A 85 -12.00 19.78 -4.27
CA GLU A 85 -12.96 18.94 -5.00
C GLU A 85 -12.32 18.07 -6.08
N PHE A 86 -11.07 18.35 -6.48
CA PHE A 86 -10.33 17.44 -7.37
C PHE A 86 -9.80 16.19 -6.66
N GLY A 87 -9.97 16.09 -5.33
CA GLY A 87 -9.52 14.93 -4.55
C GLY A 87 -8.01 14.70 -4.70
N VAL A 88 -7.63 13.46 -4.97
CA VAL A 88 -6.25 13.07 -5.26
C VAL A 88 -5.96 13.27 -6.76
N GLY A 89 -5.40 14.45 -7.08
CA GLY A 89 -5.02 14.88 -8.42
C GLY A 89 -3.57 14.58 -8.81
N CYS A 90 -3.14 15.13 -9.95
CA CYS A 90 -1.86 14.80 -10.60
C CYS A 90 -0.64 15.01 -9.68
N GLU A 91 -0.60 16.11 -8.92
CA GLU A 91 0.55 16.47 -8.07
C GLU A 91 0.66 15.56 -6.83
N SER A 92 -0.42 14.86 -6.42
CA SER A 92 -0.37 13.83 -5.36
C SER A 92 0.47 12.62 -5.76
N CYS A 93 0.63 12.35 -7.05
CA CYS A 93 1.43 11.24 -7.55
C CYS A 93 2.73 11.72 -8.21
N HIS A 94 2.67 12.75 -9.05
CA HIS A 94 3.82 13.25 -9.82
C HIS A 94 4.66 14.31 -9.08
N GLY A 95 4.26 14.69 -7.87
CA GLY A 95 4.92 15.73 -7.09
C GLY A 95 4.50 17.14 -7.48
N THR A 96 4.88 18.12 -6.67
CA THR A 96 4.46 19.51 -6.83
C THR A 96 5.11 20.13 -8.07
N ALA A 97 4.30 20.56 -9.03
CA ALA A 97 4.72 20.92 -10.38
C ALA A 97 5.27 22.33 -10.57
N GLY A 98 5.24 23.17 -9.53
CA GLY A 98 5.68 24.56 -9.62
C GLY A 98 7.06 24.72 -10.24
N ASP A 99 8.03 23.91 -9.81
CA ASP A 99 9.42 24.02 -10.25
C ASP A 99 9.75 23.19 -11.51
N TRP A 100 8.90 22.21 -11.86
CA TRP A 100 9.18 21.32 -13.00
C TRP A 100 8.29 21.53 -14.22
N ILE A 101 7.12 22.18 -14.12
CA ILE A 101 6.16 22.27 -15.24
C ILE A 101 6.74 22.95 -16.47
N ALA A 102 7.48 24.05 -16.32
CA ALA A 102 8.09 24.75 -17.44
C ALA A 102 9.12 23.85 -18.15
N ARG A 103 9.99 23.20 -17.36
CA ARG A 103 11.03 22.28 -17.86
C ARG A 103 10.43 21.05 -18.51
N HIS A 104 9.27 20.60 -18.04
CA HIS A 104 8.56 19.44 -18.57
C HIS A 104 8.11 19.61 -20.02
N THR A 105 7.83 20.85 -20.43
CA THR A 105 7.47 21.16 -21.82
C THR A 105 8.67 21.19 -22.78
N GLU A 106 9.90 21.23 -22.25
CA GLU A 106 11.11 21.24 -23.07
C GLU A 106 11.36 19.85 -23.70
N ARG A 107 11.85 19.83 -24.94
CA ARG A 107 12.25 18.58 -25.62
C ARG A 107 13.30 17.78 -24.83
N SER A 108 14.14 18.48 -24.07
CA SER A 108 15.20 17.92 -23.23
C SER A 108 14.65 17.13 -22.04
N TRP A 109 13.40 17.36 -21.62
CA TRP A 109 12.83 16.74 -20.42
C TRP A 109 12.95 15.23 -20.42
N ARG A 110 12.66 14.60 -21.57
CA ARG A 110 12.69 13.15 -21.73
C ARG A 110 14.06 12.56 -21.43
N SER A 111 15.14 13.25 -21.81
CA SER A 111 16.53 12.82 -21.62
C SER A 111 17.17 13.30 -20.31
N ARG A 112 16.48 14.11 -19.49
CA ARG A 112 17.00 14.47 -18.16
C ARG A 112 17.09 13.22 -17.27
N SER A 113 18.14 13.15 -16.46
CA SER A 113 18.31 12.07 -15.49
C SER A 113 17.20 12.07 -14.45
N PRO A 114 16.85 10.90 -13.88
CA PRO A 114 15.87 10.82 -12.79
C PRO A 114 16.19 11.75 -11.62
N ASP A 115 17.44 11.80 -11.16
CA ASP A 115 17.87 12.68 -10.06
C ASP A 115 17.65 14.16 -10.37
N SER A 116 17.90 14.56 -11.62
CA SER A 116 17.70 15.95 -12.05
C SER A 116 16.22 16.34 -12.12
N LYS A 117 15.32 15.37 -12.39
CA LYS A 117 13.87 15.59 -12.32
C LYS A 117 13.39 15.62 -10.87
N SER A 118 13.89 14.70 -10.05
CA SER A 118 13.59 14.61 -8.62
C SER A 118 14.00 15.87 -7.85
N ALA A 119 15.15 16.46 -8.17
CA ALA A 119 15.60 17.73 -7.60
C ALA A 119 14.67 18.93 -7.88
N LEU A 120 13.82 18.83 -8.91
CA LEU A 120 12.77 19.82 -9.21
C LEU A 120 11.42 19.46 -8.57
N GLY A 121 11.37 18.42 -7.73
CA GLY A 121 10.14 17.93 -7.10
C GLY A 121 9.29 16.98 -7.95
N PHE A 122 9.78 16.55 -9.13
CA PHE A 122 9.06 15.58 -9.96
C PHE A 122 9.29 14.16 -9.45
N ARG A 123 8.19 13.44 -9.19
CA ARG A 123 8.21 12.01 -8.87
C ARG A 123 8.07 11.17 -10.12
N ASP A 124 9.15 10.50 -10.48
CA ASP A 124 9.18 9.61 -11.64
C ASP A 124 8.59 8.24 -11.31
N LEU A 125 7.28 8.12 -11.51
CA LEU A 125 6.53 6.90 -11.24
C LEU A 125 6.86 5.75 -12.20
N ARG A 126 7.79 5.92 -13.15
CA ARG A 126 8.35 4.78 -13.90
C ARG A 126 9.19 3.88 -12.99
N SER A 127 9.79 4.45 -11.94
CA SER A 127 10.41 3.63 -10.91
C SER A 127 9.33 2.96 -10.06
N LEU A 128 9.41 1.64 -9.92
CA LEU A 128 8.49 0.84 -9.11
C LEU A 128 8.63 1.17 -7.63
N THR A 129 9.85 1.46 -7.15
CA THR A 129 10.09 1.92 -5.77
C THR A 129 9.43 3.26 -5.52
N VAL A 130 9.66 4.27 -6.39
CA VAL A 130 9.04 5.60 -6.25
C VAL A 130 7.51 5.51 -6.32
N ARG A 131 6.99 4.65 -7.20
CA ARG A 131 5.56 4.39 -7.36
C ARG A 131 4.95 3.77 -6.10
N ALA A 132 5.56 2.71 -5.56
CA ALA A 132 5.08 2.04 -4.35
C ALA A 132 5.11 2.97 -3.12
N GLU A 133 6.19 3.73 -2.95
CA GLU A 133 6.31 4.70 -1.84
C GLU A 133 5.28 5.84 -1.95
N THR A 134 4.97 6.27 -3.17
CA THR A 134 3.94 7.28 -3.43
C THR A 134 2.56 6.80 -3.00
N CYS A 135 2.19 5.55 -3.34
CA CYS A 135 0.92 4.96 -2.92
C CYS A 135 0.89 4.74 -1.39
N ALA A 136 1.97 4.20 -0.82
CA ALA A 136 2.05 3.86 0.60
C ALA A 136 1.87 5.08 1.52
N ALA A 137 2.24 6.29 1.06
CA ALA A 137 2.09 7.52 1.85
C ALA A 137 0.67 7.78 2.36
N CYS A 138 -0.36 7.33 1.61
CA CYS A 138 -1.77 7.41 2.01
C CYS A 138 -2.35 6.04 2.37
N HIS A 139 -1.99 5.00 1.62
CA HIS A 139 -2.59 3.66 1.76
C HIS A 139 -1.98 2.79 2.86
N VAL A 140 -0.86 3.20 3.43
CA VAL A 140 -0.27 2.61 4.65
C VAL A 140 -0.15 3.69 5.72
N GLY A 141 0.26 4.87 5.29
CA GLY A 141 0.32 6.10 6.06
C GLY A 141 1.70 6.74 6.02
N SER A 142 1.78 7.89 6.66
CA SER A 142 3.02 8.64 6.87
C SER A 142 2.95 9.35 8.22
N PRO A 143 4.05 9.92 8.74
CA PRO A 143 4.02 10.71 9.97
C PRO A 143 2.97 11.84 10.00
N ARG A 144 2.48 12.28 8.82
CA ARG A 144 1.47 13.34 8.67
C ARG A 144 0.07 12.82 8.31
N ALA A 145 -0.06 11.52 8.00
CA ALA A 145 -1.27 10.92 7.48
C ALA A 145 -1.34 9.47 7.97
N THR A 146 -1.87 9.25 9.17
CA THR A 146 -2.08 7.91 9.71
C THR A 146 -3.56 7.68 9.99
N VAL A 147 -4.00 6.45 9.77
CA VAL A 147 -5.31 5.97 10.19
C VAL A 147 -5.08 5.19 11.48
N ASP A 148 -5.45 5.81 12.60
CA ASP A 148 -5.38 5.22 13.93
C ASP A 148 -6.62 4.35 14.21
N HIS A 149 -6.57 3.63 15.33
CA HIS A 149 -7.65 2.76 15.76
C HIS A 149 -8.95 3.54 16.03
N ASP A 150 -8.87 4.79 16.47
CA ASP A 150 -10.05 5.63 16.72
C ASP A 150 -10.77 5.97 15.40
N LEU A 151 -10.03 6.29 14.33
CA LEU A 151 -10.61 6.46 13.00
C LEU A 151 -11.28 5.17 12.52
N ILE A 152 -10.65 4.01 12.72
CA ILE A 152 -11.22 2.71 12.34
C ILE A 152 -12.48 2.41 13.14
N ALA A 153 -12.44 2.62 14.46
CA ALA A 153 -13.59 2.44 15.35
C ALA A 153 -14.77 3.37 14.99
N ALA A 154 -14.48 4.57 14.49
CA ALA A 154 -15.50 5.50 14.02
C ALA A 154 -16.11 5.11 12.66
N GLY A 155 -15.45 4.22 11.90
CA GLY A 155 -15.94 3.69 10.63
C GLY A 155 -15.00 3.83 9.44
N HIS A 156 -13.78 4.34 9.63
CA HIS A 156 -12.77 4.35 8.55
C HIS A 156 -12.37 2.90 8.20
N PRO A 157 -12.30 2.53 6.91
CA PRO A 157 -11.75 1.23 6.54
C PRO A 157 -10.31 1.06 7.03
N ARG A 158 -9.94 -0.13 7.49
CA ARG A 158 -8.53 -0.44 7.74
C ARG A 158 -7.73 -0.27 6.45
N LEU A 159 -6.54 0.31 6.56
CA LEU A 159 -5.59 0.46 5.46
C LEU A 159 -4.89 -0.87 5.10
N ALA A 160 -5.62 -1.78 4.44
CA ALA A 160 -5.13 -3.08 3.97
C ALA A 160 -4.58 -2.98 2.54
N PHE A 161 -3.46 -2.25 2.38
CA PHE A 161 -2.83 -2.02 1.08
C PHE A 161 -1.91 -3.18 0.67
N GLU A 162 -2.06 -3.64 -0.57
CA GLU A 162 -1.09 -4.53 -1.23
C GLU A 162 -0.86 -3.99 -2.64
N MET A 163 0.39 -3.64 -2.94
CA MET A 163 0.73 -2.84 -4.10
C MET A 163 0.37 -3.52 -5.41
N SER A 164 0.61 -4.83 -5.56
CA SER A 164 0.29 -5.54 -6.80
C SER A 164 -1.22 -5.52 -7.07
N ALA A 165 -2.04 -5.86 -6.07
CA ALA A 165 -3.49 -5.91 -6.20
C ALA A 165 -4.10 -4.53 -6.45
N TYR A 166 -3.67 -3.50 -5.70
CA TYR A 166 -4.16 -2.13 -5.91
C TYR A 166 -3.69 -1.57 -7.26
N HIS A 167 -2.48 -1.91 -7.70
CA HIS A 167 -2.02 -1.56 -9.04
C HIS A 167 -2.92 -2.21 -10.09
N ASP A 168 -3.28 -3.48 -9.99
CA ASP A 168 -4.20 -4.10 -10.96
C ASP A 168 -5.59 -3.48 -11.00
N LEU A 169 -6.09 -3.00 -9.86
CA LEU A 169 -7.37 -2.31 -9.76
C LEU A 169 -7.32 -0.87 -10.29
N LEU A 170 -6.16 -0.22 -10.23
CA LEU A 170 -5.96 1.15 -10.68
C LEU A 170 -6.14 1.27 -12.21
N PRO A 171 -7.09 2.10 -12.68
CA PRO A 171 -7.25 2.39 -14.10
C PRO A 171 -6.00 3.05 -14.67
N LYS A 172 -5.32 2.36 -15.58
CA LYS A 172 -4.07 2.83 -16.18
C LYS A 172 -4.34 4.00 -17.11
N HIS A 173 -3.62 5.09 -16.87
CA HIS A 173 -3.53 6.23 -17.76
C HIS A 173 -2.14 6.33 -18.41
N TRP A 174 -1.41 5.22 -18.50
CA TRP A 174 -0.15 5.08 -19.21
C TRP A 174 -0.15 3.76 -19.99
N ASP A 175 0.83 3.56 -20.88
CA ASP A 175 0.96 2.30 -21.64
C ASP A 175 1.51 1.17 -20.75
N SER A 176 0.62 0.58 -19.95
CA SER A 176 0.96 -0.56 -19.09
C SER A 176 1.35 -1.82 -19.87
N ALA A 177 0.86 -1.97 -21.10
CA ALA A 177 1.25 -3.09 -21.95
C ALA A 177 2.71 -2.95 -22.40
N ALA A 178 3.19 -1.74 -22.68
CA ALA A 178 4.60 -1.48 -22.92
C ALA A 178 5.45 -1.74 -21.68
N GLU A 179 5.01 -1.32 -20.49
CA GLU A 179 5.72 -1.63 -19.24
C GLU A 179 5.86 -3.14 -19.03
N LEU A 180 4.78 -3.92 -19.21
CA LEU A 180 4.81 -5.38 -19.06
C LEU A 180 5.65 -6.08 -20.14
N ARG A 181 5.69 -5.55 -21.37
CA ARG A 181 6.60 -6.07 -22.40
C ARG A 181 8.07 -5.84 -22.03
N HIS A 182 8.36 -4.73 -21.37
CA HIS A 182 9.71 -4.39 -20.92
C HIS A 182 10.12 -5.19 -19.68
N ASP A 183 9.21 -5.36 -18.72
CA ASP A 183 9.40 -6.14 -17.50
C ASP A 183 8.22 -7.10 -17.25
N PRO A 184 8.28 -8.31 -17.81
CA PRO A 184 7.25 -9.33 -17.58
C PRO A 184 7.14 -9.80 -16.12
N ALA A 185 8.17 -9.54 -15.29
CA ALA A 185 8.16 -9.86 -13.87
C ALA A 185 7.65 -8.71 -12.98
N GLN A 186 7.14 -7.65 -13.58
CA GLN A 186 6.58 -6.51 -12.84
C GLN A 186 5.58 -6.91 -11.75
N PRO A 187 4.65 -7.88 -11.91
CA PRO A 187 3.70 -8.21 -10.84
C PRO A 187 4.36 -8.70 -9.55
N VAL A 188 5.32 -9.63 -9.63
CA VAL A 188 6.04 -10.11 -8.43
C VAL A 188 7.00 -9.05 -7.87
N ARG A 189 7.59 -8.21 -8.73
CA ARG A 189 8.39 -7.06 -8.28
C ARG A 189 7.56 -6.05 -7.52
N LEU A 190 6.38 -5.70 -8.05
CA LEU A 190 5.43 -4.79 -7.39
C LEU A 190 4.98 -5.35 -6.05
N TRP A 191 4.73 -6.65 -5.94
CA TRP A 191 4.43 -7.31 -4.68
C TRP A 191 5.56 -7.14 -3.65
N ALA A 192 6.80 -7.48 -4.02
CA ALA A 192 7.94 -7.39 -3.10
C ALA A 192 8.32 -5.95 -2.73
N ILE A 193 8.47 -5.08 -3.73
CA ILE A 193 8.76 -3.64 -3.54
C ILE A 193 7.62 -2.98 -2.77
N GLY A 194 6.37 -3.37 -3.02
CA GLY A 194 5.19 -2.91 -2.29
C GLY A 194 5.24 -3.21 -0.81
N HIS A 195 5.61 -4.44 -0.43
CA HIS A 195 5.84 -4.81 0.95
C HIS A 195 7.03 -4.05 1.57
N GLY A 196 8.13 -3.91 0.84
CA GLY A 196 9.27 -3.08 1.25
C GLY A 196 8.87 -1.63 1.55
N ALA A 197 8.12 -1.00 0.65
CA ALA A 197 7.60 0.35 0.81
C ALA A 197 6.61 0.47 1.98
N SER A 198 5.75 -0.54 2.18
CA SER A 198 4.77 -0.56 3.27
C SER A 198 5.45 -0.71 4.64
N ALA A 199 6.40 -1.63 4.77
CA ALA A 199 7.19 -1.79 5.99
C ALA A 199 8.08 -0.57 6.27
N LYS A 200 8.60 0.09 5.22
CA LYS A 200 9.34 1.34 5.33
C LYS A 200 8.44 2.46 5.84
N ALA A 201 7.21 2.57 5.34
CA ALA A 201 6.22 3.54 5.83
C ALA A 201 5.91 3.32 7.31
N MET A 202 5.64 2.08 7.74
CA MET A 202 5.45 1.75 9.15
C MET A 202 6.68 2.08 10.01
N SER A 203 7.89 1.78 9.52
CA SER A 203 9.13 2.15 10.21
C SER A 203 9.27 3.67 10.38
N ASN A 204 8.91 4.45 9.34
CA ASN A 204 8.93 5.91 9.43
C ASN A 204 7.91 6.47 10.42
N ILE A 205 6.71 5.87 10.50
CA ILE A 205 5.68 6.22 11.50
C ILE A 205 6.21 5.95 12.91
N SER A 206 6.77 4.75 13.15
CA SER A 206 7.38 4.40 14.44
C SER A 206 8.52 5.33 14.84
N ALA A 207 9.40 5.68 13.89
CA ALA A 207 10.48 6.63 14.13
C ALA A 207 9.95 8.03 14.49
N ALA A 208 8.97 8.55 13.75
CA ALA A 208 8.40 9.86 14.03
C ALA A 208 7.70 9.91 15.40
N ARG A 209 6.97 8.85 15.75
CA ARG A 209 6.34 8.72 17.08
C ARG A 209 7.38 8.68 18.19
N ALA A 210 8.45 7.91 18.02
CA ALA A 210 9.57 7.83 18.96
C ALA A 210 10.27 9.19 19.14
N GLU A 211 10.54 9.89 18.05
CA GLU A 211 11.15 11.23 18.07
C GLU A 211 10.25 12.25 18.80
N SER A 212 8.94 12.24 18.53
CA SER A 212 7.97 13.09 19.23
C SER A 212 7.95 12.82 20.74
N ALA A 213 7.99 11.55 21.14
CA ALA A 213 8.02 11.15 22.54
C ALA A 213 9.29 11.62 23.26
N ILE A 214 10.47 11.44 22.65
CA ILE A 214 11.75 11.92 23.18
C ILE A 214 11.71 13.45 23.37
N ASN A 215 11.24 14.17 22.36
CA ASN A 215 11.13 15.64 22.41
C ASN A 215 10.17 16.12 23.50
N SER A 216 9.19 15.28 23.88
CA SER A 216 8.23 15.56 24.96
C SER A 216 8.68 15.04 26.33
N GLY A 217 9.88 14.46 26.43
CA GLY A 217 10.43 13.90 27.67
C GLY A 217 9.93 12.49 28.04
N ALA A 218 9.14 11.85 27.17
CA ALA A 218 8.68 10.48 27.40
C ALA A 218 9.78 9.47 27.06
N LYS A 219 9.93 8.44 27.91
CA LYS A 219 10.96 7.40 27.74
C LYS A 219 10.50 6.19 26.94
N HIS A 220 9.20 5.99 26.83
CA HIS A 220 8.60 4.82 26.19
C HIS A 220 7.48 5.25 25.25
N VAL A 221 7.26 4.43 24.23
CA VAL A 221 6.24 4.64 23.20
C VAL A 221 5.49 3.35 22.95
N THR A 222 4.18 3.46 22.81
CA THR A 222 3.29 2.37 22.43
C THR A 222 2.82 2.60 20.99
N PRO A 223 2.88 1.60 20.10
CA PRO A 223 2.28 1.69 18.77
C PRO A 223 0.75 1.86 18.85
N ASP A 224 0.16 2.39 17.78
CA ASP A 224 -1.29 2.47 17.70
C ASP A 224 -1.89 1.07 17.51
N LEU A 225 -3.10 0.82 18.05
CA LEU A 225 -3.75 -0.49 17.93
C LEU A 225 -4.05 -0.88 16.47
N ALA A 226 -4.20 0.08 15.56
CA ALA A 226 -4.39 -0.16 14.13
C ALA A 226 -3.18 -0.84 13.46
N GLU A 227 -2.00 -0.79 14.09
CA GLU A 227 -0.78 -1.41 13.57
C GLU A 227 -0.67 -2.90 13.91
N PHE A 228 -1.58 -3.44 14.72
CA PHE A 228 -1.58 -4.83 15.12
C PHE A 228 -2.60 -5.67 14.31
N ASP A 229 -2.46 -6.99 14.40
CA ASP A 229 -3.46 -7.93 13.89
C ASP A 229 -4.81 -7.70 14.58
N CYS A 230 -5.76 -7.10 13.86
CA CYS A 230 -7.10 -6.81 14.36
C CYS A 230 -7.81 -8.08 14.84
N GLN A 231 -7.56 -9.24 14.21
CA GLN A 231 -8.20 -10.50 14.60
C GLN A 231 -7.63 -11.13 15.86
N ALA A 232 -6.53 -10.61 16.40
CA ALA A 232 -6.09 -11.01 17.74
C ALA A 232 -7.09 -10.57 18.83
N CYS A 233 -7.91 -9.55 18.54
CA CYS A 233 -8.92 -9.02 19.47
C CYS A 233 -10.35 -9.11 18.90
N HIS A 234 -10.53 -8.90 17.60
CA HIS A 234 -11.82 -8.87 16.91
C HIS A 234 -12.09 -10.17 16.14
N HIS A 235 -12.39 -11.23 16.88
CA HIS A 235 -12.81 -12.52 16.32
C HIS A 235 -13.88 -13.16 17.21
N ASP A 236 -14.61 -14.14 16.67
CA ASP A 236 -15.49 -14.97 17.50
C ASP A 236 -14.64 -15.93 18.34
N LEU A 237 -14.89 -15.98 19.65
CA LEU A 237 -14.21 -16.88 20.58
C LEU A 237 -14.49 -18.36 20.26
N ALA A 238 -15.62 -18.67 19.60
CA ALA A 238 -15.99 -20.00 19.19
C ALA A 238 -15.31 -20.44 17.88
N GLU A 239 -14.75 -19.51 17.09
CA GLU A 239 -14.10 -19.86 15.83
C GLU A 239 -12.71 -20.50 16.05
N PRO A 240 -12.50 -21.75 15.62
CA PRO A 240 -11.29 -22.51 15.98
C PRO A 240 -10.02 -22.03 15.28
N THR A 241 -10.11 -21.21 14.22
CA THR A 241 -9.01 -20.87 13.33
C THR A 241 -8.60 -19.40 13.33
N ARG A 242 -9.40 -18.48 13.90
CA ARG A 242 -9.11 -17.03 13.92
C ARG A 242 -8.67 -16.58 15.29
N GLY A 243 -7.68 -15.68 15.35
CA GLY A 243 -7.19 -15.12 16.62
C GLY A 243 -6.37 -16.06 17.50
N ARG A 244 -6.01 -17.27 17.04
CA ARG A 244 -5.16 -18.15 17.84
C ARG A 244 -3.76 -17.56 18.00
N PRO A 245 -3.25 -17.39 19.23
CA PRO A 245 -1.85 -17.08 19.44
C PRO A 245 -1.03 -18.19 18.77
N THR A 246 -0.07 -17.81 17.92
CA THR A 246 1.01 -18.77 17.63
C THR A 246 1.64 -19.12 18.97
N LEU A 247 1.78 -20.42 19.28
CA LEU A 247 2.39 -20.94 20.53
C LEU A 247 3.77 -20.32 20.89
N ARG A 248 4.35 -19.54 19.98
CA ARG A 248 5.64 -18.85 20.09
C ARG A 248 5.55 -17.42 20.65
N SER A 249 4.36 -16.83 20.78
CA SER A 249 4.20 -15.45 21.28
C SER A 249 3.69 -15.43 22.73
N PRO A 250 4.17 -14.50 23.58
CA PRO A 250 3.59 -14.29 24.91
C PRO A 250 2.08 -14.07 24.84
N LEU A 251 1.34 -14.62 25.80
CA LEU A 251 -0.10 -14.41 25.91
C LEU A 251 -0.41 -12.90 26.01
N GLY A 252 -1.37 -12.41 25.21
CA GLY A 252 -1.78 -11.00 25.22
C GLY A 252 -0.87 -10.05 24.41
N SER A 253 0.03 -10.57 23.58
CA SER A 253 0.84 -9.78 22.64
C SER A 253 0.37 -9.99 21.19
N PRO A 254 -0.59 -9.18 20.68
CA PRO A 254 -0.99 -9.26 19.28
C PRO A 254 0.21 -8.96 18.38
N ARG A 255 0.24 -9.54 17.18
CA ARG A 255 1.34 -9.33 16.23
C ARG A 255 1.30 -7.93 15.67
N TRP A 256 2.36 -7.16 15.89
CA TRP A 256 2.57 -5.87 15.23
C TRP A 256 2.96 -6.07 13.75
N GLY A 257 2.42 -5.23 12.87
CA GLY A 257 2.77 -5.20 11.45
C GLY A 257 2.42 -6.48 10.70
N SER A 258 1.39 -7.22 11.13
CA SER A 258 0.96 -8.49 10.51
C SER A 258 0.68 -8.38 9.01
N TRP A 259 0.10 -7.25 8.57
CA TRP A 259 -0.24 -7.02 7.16
C TRP A 259 0.94 -6.54 6.31
N SER A 260 1.84 -5.72 6.85
CA SER A 260 2.86 -5.02 6.05
C SER A 260 4.28 -5.47 6.36
N VAL A 261 4.61 -5.69 7.63
CA VAL A 261 5.99 -5.98 8.09
C VAL A 261 6.32 -7.46 7.95
N ALA A 262 5.42 -8.35 8.37
CA ALA A 262 5.67 -9.79 8.28
C ALA A 262 5.87 -10.27 6.82
N PRO A 263 5.05 -9.84 5.83
CA PRO A 263 5.30 -10.21 4.43
C PRO A 263 6.58 -9.58 3.87
N ALA A 264 6.93 -8.35 4.28
CA ALA A 264 8.18 -7.71 3.88
C ALA A 264 9.39 -8.48 4.41
N GLN A 265 9.34 -8.93 5.66
CA GLN A 265 10.39 -9.77 6.25
C GLN A 265 10.54 -11.09 5.50
N PHE A 266 9.41 -11.76 5.19
CA PHE A 266 9.43 -12.97 4.37
C PHE A 266 10.10 -12.73 3.01
N ALA A 267 9.67 -11.69 2.29
CA ALA A 267 10.22 -11.35 0.98
C ALA A 267 11.71 -11.00 1.04
N ALA A 268 12.15 -10.27 2.08
CA ALA A 268 13.55 -9.94 2.30
C ALA A 268 14.40 -11.18 2.62
N CYS A 269 13.92 -12.06 3.50
CA CYS A 269 14.57 -13.33 3.84
C CYS A 269 14.75 -14.23 2.60
N GLN A 270 13.76 -14.22 1.70
CA GLN A 270 13.77 -15.01 0.47
C GLN A 270 14.38 -14.26 -0.74
N SER A 271 14.89 -13.05 -0.53
CA SER A 271 15.24 -12.15 -1.63
C SER A 271 16.32 -12.69 -2.54
N GLN A 272 17.36 -13.32 -1.97
CA GLN A 272 18.45 -13.87 -2.77
C GLN A 272 17.96 -14.99 -3.69
N THR A 273 17.00 -15.80 -3.23
CA THR A 273 16.43 -16.91 -3.99
C THR A 273 15.42 -16.41 -5.04
N ILE A 274 14.55 -15.47 -4.69
CA ILE A 274 13.42 -15.05 -5.55
C ILE A 274 13.78 -13.89 -6.48
N PHE A 275 14.73 -13.04 -6.10
CA PHE A 275 15.08 -11.83 -6.85
C PHE A 275 16.56 -11.77 -7.21
N GLY A 276 17.40 -12.70 -6.71
CA GLY A 276 18.85 -12.66 -6.91
C GLY A 276 19.55 -11.52 -6.19
N SER A 277 18.81 -10.72 -5.41
CA SER A 277 19.30 -9.55 -4.67
C SER A 277 19.37 -9.85 -3.19
N ASP A 278 20.41 -9.34 -2.53
CA ASP A 278 20.59 -9.52 -1.09
C ASP A 278 19.55 -8.71 -0.31
N GLY A 279 18.76 -9.41 0.52
CA GLY A 279 17.77 -8.82 1.43
C GLY A 279 18.13 -9.00 2.91
N THR A 280 19.33 -9.50 3.23
CA THR A 280 19.73 -9.84 4.61
C THR A 280 19.69 -8.65 5.57
N GLY A 281 20.11 -7.46 5.13
CA GLY A 281 20.03 -6.22 5.93
C GLY A 281 18.59 -5.82 6.24
N ALA A 282 17.68 -5.94 5.27
CA ALA A 282 16.26 -5.67 5.46
C ALA A 282 15.59 -6.70 6.39
N ASP A 283 15.86 -7.99 6.21
CA ASP A 283 15.37 -9.05 7.11
C ASP A 283 15.88 -8.86 8.54
N ALA A 284 17.19 -8.69 8.72
CA ALA A 284 17.79 -8.53 10.04
C ALA A 284 17.26 -7.28 10.78
N SER A 285 17.16 -6.14 10.08
CA SER A 285 16.65 -4.91 10.69
C SER A 285 15.16 -5.00 11.02
N LEU A 286 14.34 -5.63 10.19
CA LEU A 286 12.93 -5.91 10.50
C LEU A 286 12.79 -6.87 11.68
N LYS A 287 13.62 -7.92 11.73
CA LYS A 287 13.65 -8.85 12.86
C LYS A 287 13.95 -8.12 14.17
N THR A 288 14.97 -7.26 14.18
CA THR A 288 15.31 -6.48 15.39
C THR A 288 14.16 -5.56 15.81
N LEU A 289 13.49 -4.91 14.87
CA LEU A 289 12.34 -4.04 15.16
C LEU A 289 11.14 -4.84 15.69
N LEU A 290 10.84 -5.99 15.08
CA LEU A 290 9.78 -6.90 15.52
C LEU A 290 10.07 -7.44 16.92
N ASP A 291 11.29 -7.91 17.18
CA ASP A 291 11.69 -8.42 18.50
C ASP A 291 11.58 -7.30 19.55
N LEU A 292 11.97 -6.06 19.24
CA LEU A 292 11.84 -4.91 20.16
C LEU A 292 10.38 -4.64 20.55
N ILE A 293 9.46 -4.66 19.57
CA ILE A 293 8.04 -4.36 19.80
C ILE A 293 7.34 -5.57 20.44
N GLN A 294 7.53 -6.78 19.93
CA GLN A 294 6.77 -7.96 20.36
C GLN A 294 7.19 -8.50 21.74
N ASN A 295 8.36 -8.12 22.25
CA ASN A 295 8.84 -8.52 23.58
C ASN A 295 8.20 -7.76 24.75
N SER A 296 7.26 -6.86 24.49
CA SER A 296 6.54 -6.13 25.53
C SER A 296 5.02 -6.13 25.32
N ARG A 297 4.29 -5.86 26.40
CA ARG A 297 2.83 -5.75 26.36
C ARG A 297 2.42 -4.59 25.44
N LEU A 298 1.59 -4.91 24.44
CA LEU A 298 1.10 -3.97 23.42
C LEU A 298 2.22 -3.21 22.70
N GLY A 299 3.43 -3.77 22.56
CA GLY A 299 4.45 -3.11 21.77
C GLY A 299 5.19 -1.96 22.44
N THR A 300 4.97 -1.72 23.73
CA THR A 300 5.59 -0.59 24.44
C THR A 300 7.11 -0.74 24.46
N ALA A 301 7.83 0.16 23.78
CA ALA A 301 9.28 0.09 23.60
C ALA A 301 9.96 1.38 24.10
N PRO A 302 11.23 1.31 24.55
CA PRO A 302 12.04 2.49 24.83
C PRO A 302 12.19 3.36 23.58
N ALA A 303 11.95 4.67 23.72
CA ALA A 303 11.79 5.58 22.59
C ALA A 303 13.10 5.75 21.78
N ASP A 304 14.25 5.79 22.45
CA ASP A 304 15.58 5.86 21.84
C ASP A 304 15.93 4.63 21.00
N MET A 305 15.63 3.44 21.52
CA MET A 305 15.80 2.18 20.81
C MET A 305 14.84 2.06 19.64
N LEU A 306 13.57 2.44 19.82
CA LEU A 306 12.58 2.42 18.74
C LEU A 306 12.99 3.37 17.61
N LEU A 307 13.41 4.59 17.93
CA LEU A 307 13.87 5.57 16.94
C LEU A 307 15.06 5.04 16.12
N THR A 308 16.05 4.47 16.79
CA THR A 308 17.27 3.96 16.17
C THR A 308 16.97 2.79 15.23
N ASN A 309 16.25 1.78 15.73
CA ASN A 309 15.94 0.58 14.97
C ASN A 309 14.99 0.89 13.81
N ALA A 310 13.95 1.71 14.02
CA ALA A 310 13.01 2.05 12.97
C ALA A 310 13.67 2.89 11.85
N ARG A 311 14.58 3.82 12.18
CA ARG A 311 15.38 4.54 11.17
C ARG A 311 16.31 3.60 10.41
N GLN A 312 16.87 2.58 11.07
CA GLN A 312 17.69 1.57 10.39
C GLN A 312 16.86 0.73 9.43
N SER A 313 15.74 0.14 9.89
CA SER A 313 14.82 -0.62 9.04
C SER A 313 14.37 0.19 7.83
N SER A 314 14.02 1.47 8.00
CA SER A 314 13.65 2.36 6.89
C SER A 314 14.75 2.49 5.82
N ARG A 315 16.02 2.63 6.23
CA ARG A 315 17.16 2.73 5.30
C ARG A 315 17.43 1.40 4.59
N GLU A 316 17.43 0.29 5.33
CA GLU A 316 17.67 -1.04 4.77
C GLU A 316 16.58 -1.43 3.76
N LEU A 317 15.31 -1.16 4.09
CA LEU A 317 14.18 -1.41 3.18
C LEU A 317 14.23 -0.55 1.91
N ALA A 318 14.69 0.71 2.02
CA ALA A 318 14.89 1.58 0.86
C ALA A 318 16.04 1.12 -0.04
N ALA A 319 17.10 0.57 0.54
CA ALA A 319 18.21 -0.01 -0.22
C ALA A 319 17.78 -1.32 -0.91
N TRP A 320 17.10 -2.21 -0.18
CA TRP A 320 16.60 -3.48 -0.68
C TRP A 320 15.55 -3.33 -1.79
N SER A 321 14.59 -2.40 -1.64
CA SER A 321 13.56 -2.18 -2.68
C SER A 321 14.18 -1.73 -4.01
N ARG A 322 15.21 -0.88 -3.95
CA ARG A 322 15.98 -0.45 -5.14
C ARG A 322 16.80 -1.59 -5.73
N SER A 323 17.43 -2.44 -4.90
CA SER A 323 18.20 -3.57 -5.42
C SER A 323 17.32 -4.60 -6.13
N ILE A 324 16.10 -4.84 -5.65
CA ILE A 324 15.12 -5.65 -6.37
C ILE A 324 14.85 -5.01 -7.73
N GLU A 325 14.47 -3.74 -7.77
CA GLU A 325 14.12 -3.03 -9.00
C GLU A 325 15.20 -3.08 -10.08
N ASP A 326 16.47 -2.91 -9.69
CA ASP A 326 17.63 -2.86 -10.60
C ASP A 326 18.09 -4.25 -11.08
N THR A 327 17.69 -5.33 -10.39
CA THR A 327 18.12 -6.69 -10.75
C THR A 327 17.37 -7.17 -11.99
N PRO A 328 18.00 -7.81 -13.01
CA PRO A 328 17.28 -8.37 -14.16
C PRO A 328 16.29 -9.47 -13.77
N SER A 329 15.18 -9.58 -14.50
CA SER A 329 14.14 -10.58 -14.25
C SER A 329 14.57 -11.99 -14.68
N ASP A 330 14.49 -12.97 -13.78
CA ASP A 330 14.71 -14.40 -14.09
C ASP A 330 13.41 -15.20 -13.88
N SER A 331 12.97 -15.87 -14.95
CA SER A 331 11.76 -16.69 -14.99
C SER A 331 11.77 -17.84 -13.99
N ASN A 332 12.95 -18.39 -13.69
CA ASN A 332 13.09 -19.50 -12.75
C ASN A 332 12.78 -19.06 -11.33
N GLN A 333 13.15 -17.83 -10.96
CA GLN A 333 12.94 -17.33 -9.62
C GLN A 333 11.45 -17.12 -9.29
N SER A 334 10.66 -16.64 -10.27
CA SER A 334 9.21 -16.53 -10.13
C SER A 334 8.53 -17.89 -9.97
N HIS A 335 9.03 -18.90 -10.67
CA HIS A 335 8.56 -20.28 -10.53
C HIS A 335 8.89 -20.85 -9.15
N GLN A 336 10.09 -20.62 -8.63
CA GLN A 336 10.51 -21.05 -7.30
C GLN A 336 9.64 -20.41 -6.20
N LEU A 337 9.33 -19.12 -6.30
CA LEU A 337 8.40 -18.47 -5.36
C LEU A 337 7.03 -19.13 -5.40
N LEU A 338 6.47 -19.34 -6.60
CA LEU A 338 5.15 -19.97 -6.74
C LEU A 338 5.14 -21.38 -6.12
N GLN A 339 6.15 -22.21 -6.40
CA GLN A 339 6.28 -23.54 -5.82
C GLN A 339 6.33 -23.48 -4.29
N ARG A 340 7.12 -22.56 -3.72
CA ARG A 340 7.21 -22.37 -2.27
C ARG A 340 5.85 -21.98 -1.67
N LEU A 341 5.18 -20.98 -2.23
CA LEU A 341 3.88 -20.51 -1.74
C LEU A 341 2.79 -21.58 -1.81
N LEU A 342 2.85 -22.48 -2.80
CA LEU A 342 1.92 -23.60 -2.95
C LEU A 342 2.23 -24.78 -2.03
N ALA A 343 3.44 -24.85 -1.47
CA ALA A 343 3.86 -25.94 -0.60
C ALA A 343 3.10 -25.89 0.74
N ALA A 344 2.80 -27.07 1.31
CA ALA A 344 2.09 -27.16 2.59
C ALA A 344 2.94 -26.59 3.74
N GLU A 345 4.26 -26.63 3.62
CA GLU A 345 5.21 -26.11 4.60
C GLU A 345 5.09 -24.59 4.77
N SER A 346 4.68 -23.87 3.72
CA SER A 346 4.42 -22.42 3.81
C SER A 346 3.22 -22.09 4.69
N ASP A 347 2.36 -23.05 5.03
CA ASP A 347 1.31 -22.84 6.05
C ASP A 347 1.91 -22.29 7.35
N GLY A 348 3.07 -22.78 7.80
CA GLY A 348 3.70 -22.31 9.04
C GLY A 348 4.22 -20.87 9.01
N GLU A 349 4.42 -20.31 7.82
CA GLU A 349 4.89 -18.93 7.62
C GLU A 349 3.74 -17.91 7.64
N TRP A 350 2.54 -18.34 7.19
CA TRP A 350 1.39 -17.47 6.94
C TRP A 350 0.17 -17.78 7.82
N LEU A 351 0.10 -18.95 8.47
CA LEU A 351 -0.92 -19.28 9.48
C LEU A 351 -0.47 -18.85 10.89
N PRO A 352 -1.43 -18.71 11.84
CA PRO A 352 -2.87 -18.90 11.73
C PRO A 352 -3.67 -17.61 11.56
N THR A 353 -3.04 -16.52 11.09
CA THR A 353 -3.71 -15.22 11.02
C THR A 353 -4.42 -15.03 9.68
N TRP A 354 -5.54 -14.31 9.69
CA TRP A 354 -6.22 -13.95 8.44
C TRP A 354 -5.35 -13.04 7.58
N ASP A 355 -4.62 -12.11 8.19
CA ASP A 355 -3.66 -11.26 7.48
C ASP A 355 -2.62 -12.10 6.73
N GLY A 356 -2.03 -13.09 7.39
CA GLY A 356 -1.03 -13.94 6.75
C GLY A 356 -1.61 -14.77 5.61
N GLN A 357 -2.80 -15.35 5.78
CA GLN A 357 -3.46 -16.12 4.71
C GLN A 357 -3.90 -15.25 3.52
N ALA A 358 -4.35 -14.02 3.78
CA ALA A 358 -4.68 -13.05 2.74
C ALA A 358 -3.41 -12.66 1.97
N GLN A 359 -2.30 -12.42 2.67
CA GLN A 359 -1.04 -12.09 2.04
C GLN A 359 -0.47 -13.24 1.21
N ARG A 360 -0.58 -14.49 1.69
CA ARG A 360 -0.23 -15.66 0.90
C ARG A 360 -1.08 -15.79 -0.36
N TYR A 361 -2.39 -15.56 -0.26
CA TYR A 361 -3.28 -15.55 -1.42
C TYR A 361 -2.80 -14.53 -2.46
N LEU A 362 -2.54 -13.29 -2.05
CA LEU A 362 -2.08 -12.22 -2.93
C LEU A 362 -0.70 -12.52 -3.55
N ALA A 363 0.23 -13.08 -2.76
CA ALA A 363 1.54 -13.51 -3.24
C ALA A 363 1.42 -14.60 -4.32
N VAL A 364 0.54 -15.59 -4.15
CA VAL A 364 0.28 -16.64 -5.15
C VAL A 364 -0.25 -16.02 -6.44
N ILE A 365 -1.16 -15.06 -6.35
CA ILE A 365 -1.70 -14.35 -7.52
C ILE A 365 -0.61 -13.58 -8.27
N ALA A 366 0.24 -12.83 -7.55
CA ALA A 366 1.34 -12.06 -8.16
C ALA A 366 2.36 -12.98 -8.86
N ALA A 367 2.75 -14.09 -8.23
CA ALA A 367 3.67 -15.08 -8.79
C ALA A 367 3.07 -15.82 -10.01
N ALA A 368 1.79 -16.20 -9.93
CA ALA A 368 1.09 -16.86 -11.04
C ALA A 368 0.94 -15.93 -12.25
N ARG A 369 0.59 -14.66 -12.04
CA ARG A 369 0.52 -13.66 -13.11
C ARG A 369 1.86 -13.45 -13.79
N THR A 370 2.93 -13.32 -13.00
CA THR A 370 4.28 -13.20 -13.54
C THR A 370 4.66 -14.40 -14.41
N THR A 371 4.38 -15.62 -13.92
CA THR A 371 4.67 -16.85 -14.67
C THR A 371 3.89 -16.91 -15.98
N ARG A 372 2.62 -16.47 -15.98
CA ARG A 372 1.80 -16.35 -17.20
C ARG A 372 2.40 -15.34 -18.18
N GLN A 373 2.81 -14.16 -17.72
CA GLN A 373 3.39 -13.11 -18.58
C GLN A 373 4.69 -13.58 -19.24
N ILE A 374 5.53 -14.29 -18.50
CA ILE A 374 6.82 -14.77 -19.02
C ILE A 374 6.66 -15.94 -19.99
N THR A 375 5.83 -16.93 -19.65
CA THR A 375 5.75 -18.17 -20.43
C THR A 375 4.77 -18.09 -21.60
N GLY A 376 3.89 -17.09 -21.64
CA GLY A 376 2.82 -16.96 -22.63
C GLY A 376 1.76 -18.09 -22.56
N ARG A 377 1.90 -19.03 -21.62
CA ARG A 377 0.93 -20.09 -21.34
C ARG A 377 0.11 -19.66 -20.14
N GLU A 378 -1.13 -20.13 -20.03
CA GLU A 378 -1.73 -20.30 -18.70
C GLU A 378 -0.86 -21.32 -17.97
N ALA A 379 0.11 -20.82 -17.22
CA ALA A 379 1.27 -21.59 -16.87
C ALA A 379 0.98 -22.54 -15.71
N PHE A 380 1.35 -23.81 -15.90
CA PHE A 380 1.45 -24.87 -14.88
C PHE A 380 0.13 -25.36 -14.27
N SER A 381 0.12 -26.64 -13.86
CA SER A 381 -1.10 -27.43 -13.70
C SER A 381 -2.14 -26.67 -12.86
N PRO A 382 -3.36 -26.47 -13.39
CA PRO A 382 -4.48 -25.91 -12.64
C PRO A 382 -4.66 -26.56 -11.27
N ALA A 383 -4.23 -27.79 -11.04
CA ALA A 383 -4.46 -28.52 -9.81
C ALA A 383 -4.00 -27.77 -8.54
N GLY A 384 -2.74 -27.32 -8.44
CA GLY A 384 -2.23 -26.71 -7.20
C GLY A 384 -2.89 -25.37 -6.86
N ILE A 385 -3.01 -24.47 -7.84
CA ILE A 385 -3.67 -23.16 -7.66
C ILE A 385 -5.19 -23.34 -7.51
N ALA A 386 -5.82 -24.18 -8.33
CA ALA A 386 -7.26 -24.44 -8.25
C ALA A 386 -7.65 -25.25 -7.01
N GLU A 387 -6.71 -25.93 -6.35
CA GLU A 387 -6.95 -26.57 -5.06
C GLU A 387 -6.73 -25.60 -3.89
N LEU A 388 -5.61 -24.85 -3.90
CA LEU A 388 -5.24 -23.98 -2.78
C LEU A 388 -6.09 -22.72 -2.70
N LEU A 389 -6.30 -22.00 -3.80
CA LEU A 389 -6.99 -20.70 -3.77
C LEU A 389 -8.44 -20.81 -3.25
N PRO A 390 -9.25 -21.82 -3.62
CA PRO A 390 -10.56 -22.00 -2.99
C PRO A 390 -10.48 -22.30 -1.48
N LYS A 391 -9.48 -23.09 -1.03
CA LYS A 391 -9.28 -23.36 0.40
C LYS A 391 -8.92 -22.08 1.16
N LEU A 392 -8.00 -21.26 0.63
CA LEU A 392 -7.65 -19.96 1.20
C LEU A 392 -8.86 -19.02 1.22
N ARG A 393 -9.59 -18.87 0.10
CA ARG A 393 -10.81 -18.05 0.04
C ARG A 393 -11.85 -18.45 1.08
N LYS A 394 -12.08 -19.75 1.29
CA LYS A 394 -12.99 -20.25 2.32
C LYS A 394 -12.52 -19.90 3.74
N GLN A 395 -11.22 -19.83 4.00
CA GLN A 395 -10.69 -19.40 5.29
C GLN A 395 -10.82 -17.87 5.49
N LEU A 396 -10.76 -17.12 4.39
CA LEU A 396 -10.84 -15.65 4.38
C LEU A 396 -12.27 -15.10 4.44
N SER A 397 -13.29 -15.89 4.12
CA SER A 397 -14.70 -15.49 4.14
C SER A 397 -15.29 -15.44 5.54
N TYR A 398 -16.07 -14.41 5.88
CA TYR A 398 -16.78 -14.34 7.15
C TYR A 398 -18.21 -14.84 7.02
N SER A 399 -18.79 -15.28 8.14
CA SER A 399 -20.22 -15.63 8.23
C SER A 399 -21.13 -14.43 7.91
N GLN A 400 -22.41 -14.71 7.67
CA GLN A 400 -23.42 -13.67 7.46
C GLN A 400 -23.48 -12.70 8.66
N GLY A 401 -23.60 -11.40 8.38
CA GLY A 401 -23.70 -10.35 9.40
C GLY A 401 -22.47 -9.45 9.54
N TYR A 402 -21.32 -9.84 8.98
CA TYR A 402 -20.16 -8.95 8.83
C TYR A 402 -20.27 -8.11 7.56
N ASN A 403 -19.80 -6.86 7.56
CA ASN A 403 -19.74 -6.00 6.38
C ASN A 403 -18.54 -6.36 5.48
N THR A 404 -18.51 -7.61 5.01
CA THR A 404 -17.43 -8.21 4.23
C THR A 404 -18.04 -9.30 3.33
N PRO A 405 -17.45 -9.60 2.15
CA PRO A 405 -17.99 -10.64 1.28
C PRO A 405 -18.12 -11.98 2.02
N HIS A 406 -19.34 -12.51 2.05
CA HIS A 406 -19.65 -13.82 2.66
C HIS A 406 -19.16 -14.98 1.79
N ASP A 407 -19.03 -14.74 0.49
CA ASP A 407 -18.32 -15.57 -0.44
C ASP A 407 -17.48 -14.72 -1.39
N PHE A 408 -16.61 -15.41 -2.15
CA PHE A 408 -15.83 -14.82 -3.23
C PHE A 408 -16.35 -15.32 -4.58
N SER A 409 -17.68 -15.39 -4.74
CA SER A 409 -18.31 -15.76 -6.01
C SER A 409 -18.00 -14.69 -7.07
N ALA A 410 -17.85 -15.12 -8.32
CA ALA A 410 -17.53 -14.20 -9.41
C ALA A 410 -18.59 -13.10 -9.55
N SER A 411 -19.87 -13.43 -9.37
CA SER A 411 -20.98 -12.48 -9.43
C SER A 411 -20.91 -11.40 -8.34
N ASP A 412 -20.59 -11.77 -7.10
CA ASP A 412 -20.48 -10.79 -6.01
C ASP A 412 -19.22 -9.93 -6.15
N VAL A 413 -18.11 -10.52 -6.59
CA VAL A 413 -16.90 -9.75 -6.93
C VAL A 413 -17.16 -8.78 -8.07
N ASP A 414 -17.82 -9.23 -9.14
CA ASP A 414 -18.17 -8.38 -10.27
C ASP A 414 -19.14 -7.27 -9.85
N ARG A 415 -20.13 -7.55 -9.00
CA ARG A 415 -21.00 -6.53 -8.40
C ARG A 415 -20.19 -5.50 -7.62
N LEU A 416 -19.30 -5.93 -6.72
CA LEU A 416 -18.47 -5.02 -5.91
C LEU A 416 -17.53 -4.19 -6.78
N LEU A 417 -16.90 -4.78 -7.79
CA LEU A 417 -16.08 -4.06 -8.76
C LEU A 417 -16.90 -3.07 -9.58
N LEU A 418 -18.15 -3.43 -9.93
CA LEU A 418 -19.07 -2.56 -10.61
C LEU A 418 -19.51 -1.42 -9.68
N GLU A 419 -19.83 -1.66 -8.41
CA GLU A 419 -20.16 -0.64 -7.41
C GLU A 419 -18.99 0.32 -7.16
N LEU A 420 -17.76 -0.19 -7.03
CA LEU A 420 -16.54 0.62 -6.98
C LEU A 420 -16.39 1.50 -8.23
N ARG A 421 -16.87 1.03 -9.38
CA ARG A 421 -16.90 1.79 -10.65
C ARG A 421 -18.16 2.65 -10.83
N ASN A 422 -19.28 2.36 -10.13
CA ASN A 422 -20.64 2.88 -10.37
C ASN A 422 -21.22 3.73 -9.24
N HIS A 423 -20.59 3.81 -8.06
CA HIS A 423 -20.80 4.91 -7.13
C HIS A 423 -20.50 6.30 -7.76
N THR A 424 -20.19 6.33 -9.06
CA THR A 424 -19.92 7.39 -10.02
C THR A 424 -21.16 8.02 -10.68
N SER A 425 -22.39 7.79 -10.19
CA SER A 425 -23.62 8.25 -10.87
C SER A 425 -24.68 8.91 -9.98
N HIS A 426 -24.25 9.69 -8.97
CA HIS A 426 -25.12 10.69 -8.33
C HIS A 426 -24.42 12.03 -8.21
#